data_AF-A0A1X7PFZ4-F1
#
_entry.id   AF-A0A1X7PFZ4-F1
#
_cell.length_a   1.000
_cell.length_b   1.000
_cell.length_c   1.000
_cell.angle_alpha   90.00
_cell.angle_beta   90.00
_cell.angle_gamma   90.00
#
_symmetry.space_group_name_H-M   'P 1'
#
loop_
_entity.id
_entity.type
_entity.pdbx_description
1 polymer ?
#
loop_
_entity_poly.entity_id
_entity_poly.type
_entity_poly.pdbx_seq_one_letter_code
_entity_poly.pdbx_strand_id
1 'polypeptide(L)'
;MRLKGSIELFQYWDRLRGGRPAPTRTEIEPADIKSLLADTFILEKDARGEAVFRLAGTRLCATFGRELKGFTFSSLWLQKDERVVARLAHGAFLAKSVVVISFDGVSRNGRSNSFELLLLPLDGGVQHPRSLGAITPVERPYWLGTDPVVECRITSLRVVDPEREPLFLANRPAVPVPSLSPSLEAADTGIRPGARGRRIRHLLVLDGGREGH
;
A
#
# COMPACT_ATOMS: atom_id res chain seq x y z
N MET A 1 4.08 8.47 -10.19
CA MET A 1 2.88 8.16 -9.35
C MET A 1 2.36 9.43 -8.67
N ARG A 2 1.16 9.44 -8.06
CA ARG A 2 0.60 10.65 -7.42
C ARG A 2 0.26 10.49 -5.93
N LEU A 3 -0.27 9.33 -5.53
CA LEU A 3 -0.74 9.10 -4.16
C LEU A 3 0.40 8.73 -3.21
N LYS A 4 0.28 9.15 -1.96
CA LYS A 4 1.28 8.92 -0.90
C LYS A 4 1.61 7.43 -0.76
N GLY A 5 0.60 6.56 -0.70
CA GLY A 5 0.80 5.12 -0.55
C GLY A 5 1.60 4.49 -1.69
N SER A 6 1.28 4.83 -2.94
CA SER A 6 2.03 4.38 -4.12
C SER A 6 3.48 4.88 -4.10
N ILE A 7 3.71 6.13 -3.73
CA ILE A 7 5.06 6.72 -3.68
C ILE A 7 5.90 6.06 -2.59
N GLU A 8 5.35 5.88 -1.40
CA GLU A 8 6.04 5.21 -0.29
C GLU A 8 6.41 3.77 -0.66
N LEU A 9 5.50 3.03 -1.29
CA LEU A 9 5.77 1.66 -1.72
C LEU A 9 6.84 1.61 -2.83
N PHE A 10 6.77 2.51 -3.82
CA PHE A 10 7.77 2.60 -4.87
C PHE A 10 9.15 2.91 -4.29
N GLN A 11 9.27 3.90 -3.41
CA GLN A 11 10.54 4.26 -2.78
C GLN A 11 11.13 3.12 -1.94
N TYR A 12 10.28 2.38 -1.23
CA TYR A 12 10.72 1.18 -0.51
C TYR A 12 11.28 0.11 -1.47
N TRP A 13 10.53 -0.22 -2.51
CA TRP A 13 10.95 -1.18 -3.53
C TRP A 13 12.23 -0.75 -4.27
N ASP A 14 12.35 0.53 -4.59
CA ASP A 14 13.51 1.12 -5.27
C ASP A 14 14.77 1.06 -4.42
N ARG A 15 14.65 1.31 -3.10
CA ARG A 15 15.76 1.10 -2.17
C ARG A 15 16.23 -0.36 -2.13
N LEU A 16 15.30 -1.31 -2.11
CA LEU A 16 15.65 -2.73 -2.07
C LEU A 16 16.31 -3.20 -3.37
N ARG A 17 15.80 -2.79 -4.53
CA ARG A 17 16.37 -3.25 -5.81
C ARG A 17 17.81 -2.78 -5.98
N GLY A 18 18.17 -1.61 -5.43
CA GLY A 18 19.56 -1.12 -5.43
C GLY A 18 20.18 -1.07 -6.83
N GLY A 19 19.43 -0.58 -7.82
CA GLY A 19 19.84 -0.52 -9.23
C GLY A 19 19.60 -1.80 -10.05
N ARG A 20 19.21 -2.93 -9.43
CA ARG A 20 18.75 -4.12 -10.15
C ARG A 20 17.37 -3.88 -10.80
N PRO A 21 16.97 -4.70 -11.79
CA PRO A 21 15.62 -4.63 -12.37
C PRO A 21 14.49 -4.84 -11.35
N ALA A 22 14.71 -5.68 -10.34
CA ALA A 22 13.75 -5.94 -9.26
C ALA A 22 14.47 -6.50 -8.03
N PRO A 23 13.97 -6.26 -6.81
CA PRO A 23 14.41 -6.96 -5.61
C PRO A 23 13.77 -8.36 -5.55
N THR A 24 14.38 -9.27 -4.80
CA THR A 24 13.81 -10.58 -4.57
C THR A 24 12.62 -10.51 -3.60
N ARG A 25 11.73 -11.51 -3.65
CA ARG A 25 10.62 -11.58 -2.67
C ARG A 25 11.13 -11.72 -1.23
N THR A 26 12.26 -12.37 -0.99
CA THR A 26 12.82 -12.58 0.36
C THR A 26 13.35 -11.29 0.99
N GLU A 27 13.68 -10.28 0.17
CA GLU A 27 14.10 -8.96 0.65
C GLU A 27 12.92 -8.10 1.14
N ILE A 28 11.68 -8.47 0.84
CA ILE A 28 10.50 -7.74 1.28
C ILE A 28 10.19 -8.08 2.74
N GLU A 29 10.51 -7.15 3.64
CA GLU A 29 10.14 -7.17 5.06
C GLU A 29 8.79 -6.45 5.28
N PRO A 30 7.70 -7.16 5.66
CA PRO A 30 6.40 -6.55 5.91
C PRO A 30 6.41 -5.43 6.97
N ALA A 31 7.27 -5.54 8.00
CA ALA A 31 7.33 -4.55 9.07
C ALA A 31 7.71 -3.15 8.57
N ASP A 32 8.53 -3.06 7.53
CA ASP A 32 9.00 -1.79 6.94
C ASP A 32 7.89 -1.03 6.20
N ILE A 33 6.84 -1.74 5.76
CA ILE A 33 5.68 -1.18 5.05
C ILE A 33 4.36 -1.38 5.82
N LYS A 34 4.44 -1.51 7.16
CA LYS A 34 3.28 -1.84 8.03
C LYS A 34 2.04 -0.98 7.79
N SER A 35 2.21 0.32 7.50
CA SER A 35 1.11 1.26 7.23
C SER A 35 0.42 1.03 5.89
N LEU A 36 1.11 0.40 4.94
CA LEU A 36 0.64 0.12 3.59
C LEU A 36 0.05 -1.28 3.45
N LEU A 37 0.37 -2.21 4.37
CA LEU A 37 0.03 -3.63 4.25
C LEU A 37 -1.46 -3.88 3.92
N ALA A 38 -2.36 -3.11 4.53
CA ALA A 38 -3.80 -3.24 4.32
C ALA A 38 -4.24 -2.94 2.87
N ASP A 39 -3.46 -2.16 2.14
CA ASP A 39 -3.70 -1.69 0.77
C ASP A 39 -2.79 -2.39 -0.27
N THR A 40 -1.90 -3.29 0.19
CA THR A 40 -0.94 -4.01 -0.66
C THR A 40 -1.41 -5.41 -1.04
N PHE A 41 -0.86 -5.96 -2.12
CA PHE A 41 -1.10 -7.32 -2.58
C PHE A 41 0.15 -7.91 -3.22
N ILE A 42 0.18 -9.23 -3.35
CA ILE A 42 1.18 -9.94 -4.14
C ILE A 42 0.47 -10.71 -5.24
N LEU A 43 0.89 -10.51 -6.48
CA LEU A 43 0.50 -11.38 -7.59
C LEU A 43 1.56 -12.43 -7.84
N GLU A 44 1.11 -13.58 -8.30
CA GLU A 44 1.95 -14.62 -8.89
C GLU A 44 1.36 -15.06 -10.22
N LYS A 45 2.18 -15.65 -11.08
CA LYS A 45 1.72 -16.31 -12.28
C LYS A 45 1.25 -17.72 -11.94
N ASP A 46 0.02 -18.07 -12.27
CA ASP A 46 -0.49 -19.42 -12.10
C ASP A 46 0.00 -20.37 -13.21
N ALA A 47 -0.42 -21.65 -13.16
CA ALA A 47 -0.05 -22.65 -14.16
C ALA A 47 -0.57 -22.35 -15.58
N ARG A 48 -1.62 -21.53 -15.72
CA ARG A 48 -2.20 -21.09 -17.00
C ARG A 48 -1.53 -19.83 -17.53
N GLY A 49 -0.71 -19.20 -16.71
CA GLY A 49 0.02 -17.97 -17.03
C GLY A 49 -0.70 -16.69 -16.66
N GLU A 50 -1.82 -16.79 -15.94
CA GLU A 50 -2.62 -15.68 -15.46
C GLU A 50 -2.02 -15.08 -14.19
N ALA A 51 -2.19 -13.78 -14.02
CA ALA A 51 -1.80 -13.12 -12.78
C ALA A 51 -2.90 -13.34 -11.73
N VAL A 52 -2.57 -14.04 -10.64
CA VAL A 52 -3.49 -14.35 -9.55
C VAL A 52 -3.02 -13.73 -8.25
N PHE A 53 -3.96 -13.31 -7.41
CA PHE A 53 -3.65 -12.81 -6.07
C PHE A 53 -3.16 -13.95 -5.17
N ARG A 54 -1.90 -13.88 -4.75
CA ARG A 54 -1.36 -14.79 -3.74
C ARG A 54 -1.66 -14.29 -2.32
N LEU A 55 -1.60 -12.97 -2.14
CA LEU A 55 -1.89 -12.26 -0.91
C LEU A 55 -2.62 -10.96 -1.25
N ALA A 56 -3.50 -10.52 -0.37
CA ALA A 56 -4.15 -9.22 -0.45
C ALA A 56 -4.39 -8.67 0.95
N GLY A 57 -4.15 -7.37 1.13
CA GLY A 57 -4.40 -6.66 2.37
C GLY A 57 -5.88 -6.61 2.72
N THR A 58 -6.17 -6.50 4.01
CA THR A 58 -7.54 -6.57 4.53
C THR A 58 -8.44 -5.46 4.01
N ARG A 59 -7.91 -4.26 3.77
CA ARG A 59 -8.70 -3.14 3.21
C ARG A 59 -9.03 -3.37 1.74
N LEU A 60 -8.16 -4.05 0.98
CA LEU A 60 -8.49 -4.48 -0.38
C LEU A 60 -9.62 -5.49 -0.36
N CYS A 61 -9.52 -6.52 0.47
CA CYS A 61 -10.58 -7.52 0.60
C CYS A 61 -11.93 -6.88 0.99
N ALA A 62 -11.91 -5.92 1.93
CA ALA A 62 -13.10 -5.16 2.29
C ALA A 62 -13.62 -4.30 1.11
N THR A 63 -12.73 -3.61 0.39
CA THR A 63 -13.08 -2.77 -0.77
C THR A 63 -13.82 -3.55 -1.84
N PHE A 64 -13.38 -4.77 -2.14
CA PHE A 64 -14.00 -5.65 -3.15
C PHE A 64 -15.04 -6.61 -2.57
N GLY A 65 -15.33 -6.51 -1.26
CA GLY A 65 -16.31 -7.31 -0.54
C GLY A 65 -16.05 -8.82 -0.54
N ARG A 66 -14.81 -9.25 -0.74
CA ARG A 66 -14.42 -10.67 -0.82
C ARG A 66 -12.94 -10.87 -0.51
N GLU A 67 -12.57 -12.08 -0.08
CA GLU A 67 -11.16 -12.47 -0.05
C GLU A 67 -10.62 -12.54 -1.49
N LEU A 68 -9.57 -11.78 -1.79
CA LEU A 68 -9.01 -11.74 -3.15
C LEU A 68 -8.06 -12.89 -3.44
N LYS A 69 -7.56 -13.61 -2.43
CA LYS A 69 -6.60 -14.70 -2.61
C LYS A 69 -7.16 -15.76 -3.56
N GLY A 70 -6.38 -16.13 -4.57
CA GLY A 70 -6.74 -17.08 -5.63
C GLY A 70 -7.56 -16.49 -6.78
N PHE A 71 -8.05 -15.26 -6.68
CA PHE A 71 -8.74 -14.61 -7.80
C PHE A 71 -7.75 -14.11 -8.84
N THR A 72 -8.19 -14.11 -10.10
CA THR A 72 -7.44 -13.53 -11.21
C THR A 72 -7.46 -12.01 -11.12
N PHE A 73 -6.31 -11.38 -11.30
CA PHE A 73 -6.14 -9.93 -11.23
C PHE A 73 -6.99 -9.18 -12.26
N SER A 74 -7.10 -9.70 -13.48
CA SER A 74 -7.94 -9.13 -14.54
C SER A 74 -9.43 -9.13 -14.19
N SER A 75 -9.90 -10.05 -13.34
CA SER A 75 -11.33 -10.16 -12.98
C SER A 75 -11.89 -8.99 -12.15
N LEU A 76 -11.03 -8.10 -11.66
CA LEU A 76 -11.47 -6.86 -11.00
C LEU A 76 -11.96 -5.81 -12.00
N TRP A 77 -11.66 -5.97 -13.28
CA TRP A 77 -11.86 -4.95 -14.30
C TRP A 77 -13.06 -5.26 -15.17
N LEU A 78 -13.57 -4.25 -15.87
CA LEU A 78 -14.52 -4.49 -16.95
C LEU A 78 -13.95 -5.43 -18.01
N GLN A 79 -14.81 -6.24 -18.62
CA GLN A 79 -14.45 -7.20 -19.66
C GLN A 79 -13.61 -6.59 -20.80
N LYS A 80 -13.90 -5.34 -21.19
CA LYS A 80 -13.14 -4.61 -22.23
C LYS A 80 -11.69 -4.31 -21.82
N ASP A 81 -11.41 -4.19 -20.53
CA ASP A 81 -10.12 -3.80 -19.96
C ASP A 81 -9.31 -5.03 -19.49
N GLU A 82 -9.95 -6.19 -19.27
CA GLU A 82 -9.30 -7.43 -18.79
C GLU A 82 -8.04 -7.79 -19.57
N ARG A 83 -8.11 -7.77 -20.91
CA ARG A 83 -6.97 -8.14 -21.77
C ARG A 83 -5.80 -7.17 -21.63
N VAL A 84 -6.09 -5.87 -21.50
CA VAL A 84 -5.06 -4.84 -21.32
C VAL A 84 -4.38 -5.02 -19.96
N VAL A 85 -5.17 -5.23 -18.91
CA VAL A 85 -4.66 -5.44 -17.55
C VAL A 85 -3.83 -6.72 -17.45
N ALA A 86 -4.30 -7.82 -18.02
CA ALA A 86 -3.56 -9.07 -18.06
C ALA A 86 -2.18 -8.89 -18.71
N ARG A 87 -2.12 -8.15 -19.84
CA ARG A 87 -0.87 -7.83 -20.53
C ARG A 87 0.08 -6.98 -19.67
N LEU A 88 -0.44 -6.02 -18.90
CA LEU A 88 0.38 -5.19 -18.00
C LEU A 88 0.96 -6.02 -16.85
N ALA A 89 0.15 -6.86 -16.23
CA ALA A 89 0.62 -7.75 -15.18
C ALA A 89 1.70 -8.70 -15.72
N HIS A 90 1.52 -9.21 -16.93
CA HIS A 90 2.52 -10.00 -17.62
C HIS A 90 3.82 -9.22 -17.91
N GLY A 91 3.71 -7.95 -18.31
CA GLY A 91 4.85 -7.06 -18.49
C GLY A 91 5.64 -6.83 -17.19
N ALA A 92 4.94 -6.67 -16.05
CA ALA A 92 5.60 -6.60 -14.75
C ALA A 92 6.35 -7.90 -14.40
N PHE A 93 5.78 -9.06 -14.69
CA PHE A 93 6.44 -10.34 -14.43
C PHE A 93 7.70 -10.57 -15.27
N LEU A 94 7.59 -10.37 -16.60
CA LEU A 94 8.64 -10.75 -17.55
C LEU A 94 9.60 -9.61 -17.87
N ALA A 95 9.08 -8.45 -18.25
CA ALA A 95 9.87 -7.30 -18.66
C ALA A 95 10.28 -6.42 -17.47
N LYS A 96 9.99 -6.86 -16.23
CA LYS A 96 10.27 -6.14 -14.98
C LYS A 96 9.80 -4.69 -15.04
N SER A 97 8.65 -4.46 -15.68
CA SER A 97 8.10 -3.12 -15.86
C SER A 97 7.34 -2.67 -14.61
N VAL A 98 7.54 -1.41 -14.21
CA VAL A 98 6.71 -0.76 -13.19
C VAL A 98 5.45 -0.23 -13.87
N VAL A 99 4.28 -0.54 -13.32
CA VAL A 99 3.00 -0.13 -13.91
C VAL A 99 2.21 0.71 -12.92
N VAL A 100 1.64 1.81 -13.40
CA VAL A 100 0.74 2.69 -12.66
C VAL A 100 -0.57 2.80 -13.41
N ILE A 101 -1.68 2.48 -12.75
CA ILE A 101 -3.03 2.60 -13.32
C ILE A 101 -3.85 3.53 -12.43
N SER A 102 -4.45 4.55 -13.02
CA SER A 102 -5.53 5.29 -12.38
C SER A 102 -6.85 4.73 -12.88
N PHE A 103 -7.80 4.53 -11.98
CA PHE A 103 -9.09 3.95 -12.31
C PHE A 103 -10.19 4.44 -11.38
N ASP A 104 -11.42 4.37 -11.86
CA ASP A 104 -12.61 4.59 -11.03
C ASP A 104 -13.22 3.24 -10.66
N GLY A 105 -13.49 3.07 -9.37
CA GLY A 105 -14.22 1.93 -8.83
C GLY A 105 -15.66 2.31 -8.56
N VAL A 106 -16.60 1.52 -9.08
CA VAL A 106 -18.04 1.69 -8.82
C VAL A 106 -18.54 0.60 -7.90
N SER A 107 -19.21 1.03 -6.83
CA SER A 107 -19.80 0.17 -5.82
C SER A 107 -21.09 -0.48 -6.31
N ARG A 108 -21.54 -1.51 -5.60
CA ARG A 108 -22.81 -2.17 -5.85
C ARG A 108 -24.00 -1.21 -5.87
N ASN A 109 -23.99 -0.18 -5.03
CA ASN A 109 -25.04 0.84 -4.99
C ASN A 109 -24.75 2.06 -5.90
N GLY A 110 -23.82 1.94 -6.85
CA GLY A 110 -23.52 2.98 -7.83
C GLY A 110 -22.68 4.15 -7.30
N ARG A 111 -22.05 4.02 -6.13
CA ARG A 111 -21.13 5.05 -5.61
C ARG A 111 -19.78 4.92 -6.31
N SER A 112 -19.15 6.04 -6.64
CA SER A 112 -17.84 6.04 -7.31
C SER A 112 -16.74 6.54 -6.37
N ASN A 113 -15.55 5.97 -6.49
CA ASN A 113 -14.32 6.50 -5.93
C ASN A 113 -13.18 6.30 -6.92
N SER A 114 -12.22 7.23 -6.95
CA SER A 114 -11.02 7.08 -7.76
C SER A 114 -9.92 6.39 -6.99
N PHE A 115 -9.07 5.65 -7.70
CA PHE A 115 -7.98 4.86 -7.14
C PHE A 115 -6.71 4.99 -7.98
N GLU A 116 -5.57 4.76 -7.34
CA GLU A 116 -4.29 4.52 -8.01
C GLU A 116 -3.81 3.10 -7.66
N LEU A 117 -3.54 2.31 -8.70
CA LEU A 117 -2.88 1.02 -8.60
C LEU A 117 -1.42 1.17 -9.00
N LEU A 118 -0.53 0.62 -8.19
CA LEU A 118 0.88 0.45 -8.49
C LEU A 118 1.21 -1.05 -8.56
N LEU A 119 1.96 -1.44 -9.59
CA LEU A 119 2.51 -2.79 -9.74
C LEU A 119 4.02 -2.70 -9.90
N LEU A 120 4.73 -3.43 -9.04
CA LEU A 120 6.18 -3.45 -8.92
C LEU A 120 6.67 -4.88 -9.14
N PRO A 121 7.61 -5.11 -10.05
CA PRO A 121 8.12 -6.44 -10.31
C PRO A 121 8.91 -6.96 -9.10
N LEU A 122 8.81 -8.25 -8.83
CA LEU A 122 9.71 -8.94 -7.92
C LEU A 122 10.55 -9.93 -8.73
N ASP A 123 11.78 -10.15 -8.26
CA ASP A 123 12.60 -11.24 -8.74
C ASP A 123 12.26 -12.52 -7.95
N GLY A 124 11.77 -13.52 -8.65
CA GLY A 124 11.47 -14.85 -8.12
C GLY A 124 12.17 -15.95 -8.93
N GLY A 125 13.15 -15.58 -9.75
CA GLY A 125 13.68 -16.43 -10.81
C GLY A 125 12.64 -16.78 -11.88
N VAL A 126 13.00 -17.68 -12.78
CA VAL A 126 12.14 -18.12 -13.91
C VAL A 126 10.93 -18.92 -13.42
N GLN A 127 11.06 -19.62 -12.29
CA GLN A 127 10.10 -20.60 -11.79
C GLN A 127 8.86 -19.95 -11.15
N HIS A 128 9.01 -18.78 -10.50
CA HIS A 128 7.92 -18.16 -9.72
C HIS A 128 7.90 -16.64 -9.90
N PRO A 129 7.55 -16.12 -11.08
CA PRO A 129 7.43 -14.69 -11.29
C PRO A 129 6.34 -14.11 -10.39
N ARG A 130 6.68 -13.03 -9.69
CA ARG A 130 5.82 -12.36 -8.72
C ARG A 130 5.88 -10.85 -8.92
N SER A 131 4.88 -10.16 -8.43
CA SER A 131 4.88 -8.71 -8.32
C SER A 131 4.26 -8.28 -6.99
N LEU A 132 4.79 -7.20 -6.44
CA LEU A 132 4.21 -6.48 -5.32
C LEU A 132 3.34 -5.37 -5.89
N GLY A 133 2.17 -5.14 -5.31
CA GLY A 133 1.34 -4.01 -5.72
C GLY A 133 0.61 -3.38 -4.56
N ALA A 134 0.01 -2.22 -4.84
CA ALA A 134 -0.95 -1.58 -3.95
C ALA A 134 -2.08 -0.94 -4.75
N ILE A 135 -3.27 -0.91 -4.16
CA ILE A 135 -4.41 -0.11 -4.63
C ILE A 135 -4.72 0.90 -3.54
N THR A 136 -4.45 2.17 -3.83
CA THR A 136 -4.69 3.27 -2.90
C THR A 136 -5.89 4.07 -3.39
N PRO A 137 -6.93 4.28 -2.57
CA PRO A 137 -8.02 5.15 -2.95
C PRO A 137 -7.58 6.62 -2.85
N VAL A 138 -8.08 7.48 -3.74
CA VAL A 138 -7.84 8.92 -3.70
C VAL A 138 -8.49 9.52 -2.45
N GLU A 139 -9.73 9.12 -2.18
CA GLU A 139 -10.47 9.48 -0.97
C GLU A 139 -10.84 8.23 -0.15
N ARG A 140 -11.05 8.40 1.14
CA ARG A 140 -11.51 7.32 2.03
C ARG A 140 -12.94 7.60 2.51
N PRO A 141 -13.95 7.48 1.64
CA PRO A 141 -15.32 7.73 2.05
C PRO A 141 -15.79 6.65 3.03
N TYR A 142 -16.76 7.00 3.88
CA TYR A 142 -17.27 6.12 4.94
C TYR A 142 -17.81 4.77 4.44
N TRP A 143 -18.19 4.68 3.17
CA TRP A 143 -18.76 3.48 2.56
C TRP A 143 -17.73 2.51 2.01
N LEU A 144 -16.48 2.95 1.82
CA LEU A 144 -15.42 2.13 1.24
C LEU A 144 -15.07 1.00 2.22
N GLY A 145 -15.38 -0.23 1.84
CA GLY A 145 -15.23 -1.42 2.70
C GLY A 145 -16.54 -1.98 3.24
N THR A 146 -17.64 -1.23 3.18
CA THR A 146 -18.99 -1.70 3.53
C THR A 146 -19.89 -1.87 2.30
N ASP A 147 -19.66 -1.07 1.26
CA ASP A 147 -20.33 -1.17 -0.04
C ASP A 147 -19.31 -1.62 -1.09
N PRO A 148 -19.29 -2.91 -1.48
CA PRO A 148 -18.25 -3.48 -2.32
C PRO A 148 -18.15 -2.78 -3.68
N VAL A 149 -16.93 -2.45 -4.10
CA VAL A 149 -16.58 -2.12 -5.48
C VAL A 149 -16.77 -3.37 -6.34
N VAL A 150 -17.64 -3.28 -7.34
CA VAL A 150 -17.99 -4.39 -8.24
C VAL A 150 -17.48 -4.19 -9.66
N GLU A 151 -17.05 -2.98 -10.00
CA GLU A 151 -16.59 -2.63 -11.34
C GLU A 151 -15.41 -1.65 -11.25
N CYS A 152 -14.31 -1.94 -11.96
CA CYS A 152 -13.18 -1.01 -12.12
C CYS A 152 -13.03 -0.57 -13.59
N ARG A 153 -12.90 0.74 -13.80
CA ARG A 153 -12.77 1.37 -15.11
C ARG A 153 -11.46 2.14 -15.21
N ILE A 154 -10.59 1.75 -16.14
CA ILE A 154 -9.30 2.42 -16.34
C ILE A 154 -9.55 3.86 -16.82
N THR A 155 -8.94 4.84 -16.14
CA THR A 155 -8.93 6.25 -16.56
C THR A 155 -7.58 6.66 -17.13
N SER A 156 -6.48 6.10 -16.63
CA SER A 156 -5.13 6.34 -17.15
C SER A 156 -4.23 5.15 -16.87
N LEU A 157 -3.27 4.90 -17.75
CA LEU A 157 -2.29 3.83 -17.63
C LEU A 157 -0.91 4.36 -18.01
N ARG A 158 0.10 4.03 -17.20
CA ARG A 158 1.50 4.35 -17.48
C ARG A 158 2.42 3.19 -17.13
N VAL A 159 3.34 2.88 -18.03
CA VAL A 159 4.51 2.05 -17.74
C VAL A 159 5.64 3.01 -17.40
N VAL A 160 6.25 2.82 -16.23
CA VAL A 160 7.28 3.70 -15.68
C VAL A 160 8.64 3.05 -15.88
N ASP A 161 9.57 3.85 -16.38
CA ASP A 161 11.00 3.52 -16.36
C ASP A 161 11.56 3.85 -14.96
N PRO A 162 11.92 2.84 -14.15
CA PRO A 162 12.38 3.06 -12.79
C PRO A 162 13.71 3.83 -12.71
N GLU A 163 14.48 3.93 -13.81
CA GLU A 163 15.70 4.75 -13.83
C GLU A 163 15.41 6.24 -14.04
N ARG A 164 14.25 6.59 -14.63
CA ARG A 164 13.85 7.98 -14.91
C ARG A 164 12.94 8.58 -13.85
N GLU A 165 12.15 7.76 -13.16
CA GLU A 165 11.17 8.23 -12.17
C GLU A 165 11.76 8.85 -10.89
N PRO A 166 12.93 8.43 -10.36
CA PRO A 166 13.55 9.08 -9.20
C PRO A 166 13.78 10.58 -9.41
N LEU A 167 14.13 10.99 -10.64
CA LEU A 167 14.30 12.39 -11.02
C LEU A 167 12.98 13.19 -10.95
N PHE A 168 11.85 12.54 -11.25
CA PHE A 168 10.53 13.17 -11.20
C PHE A 168 10.00 13.29 -9.76
N LEU A 169 10.23 12.28 -8.92
CA LEU A 169 9.85 12.31 -7.51
C LEU A 169 10.72 13.26 -6.68
N ALA A 170 12.01 13.38 -6.99
CA ALA A 170 12.93 14.32 -6.31
C ALA A 170 12.58 15.79 -6.58
N ASN A 171 12.00 16.11 -7.73
CA ASN A 171 11.52 17.45 -8.07
C ASN A 171 10.16 17.82 -7.45
N ARG A 172 9.56 16.94 -6.64
CA ARG A 172 8.40 17.28 -5.83
C ARG A 172 8.89 18.06 -4.60
N PRO A 173 8.31 19.22 -4.24
CA PRO A 173 8.66 19.89 -2.99
C PRO A 173 8.49 18.88 -1.85
N ALA A 174 9.59 18.57 -1.17
CA ALA A 174 9.62 17.62 -0.08
C ALA A 174 8.64 18.08 0.99
N VAL A 175 7.60 17.30 1.24
CA VAL A 175 6.80 17.48 2.45
C VAL A 175 7.67 16.93 3.59
N PRO A 176 8.17 17.78 4.51
CA PRO A 176 9.03 17.30 5.58
C PRO A 176 8.24 16.29 6.42
N VAL A 177 8.73 15.06 6.47
CA VAL A 177 8.21 14.03 7.37
C VAL A 177 8.72 14.39 8.76
N PRO A 178 7.86 14.65 9.76
CA PRO A 178 8.32 14.88 11.12
C PRO A 178 9.07 13.64 11.59
N SER A 179 10.34 13.81 11.97
CA SER A 179 11.14 12.78 12.58
C SER A 179 10.48 12.31 13.88
N LEU A 180 10.06 11.04 13.94
CA LEU A 180 9.53 10.38 15.14
C LEU A 180 10.65 9.97 16.12
N SER A 181 11.69 10.79 16.21
CA SER A 181 12.68 10.69 17.28
C SER A 181 12.23 11.63 18.38
N PRO A 182 11.84 11.15 19.57
CA PRO A 182 11.68 12.04 20.71
C PRO A 182 13.05 12.63 21.01
N SER A 183 13.26 13.88 20.63
CA SER A 183 14.40 14.65 21.10
C SER A 183 14.27 14.78 22.62
N LEU A 184 15.31 14.34 23.33
CA LEU A 184 15.41 14.34 24.80
C LEU A 184 15.48 15.75 25.41
N GLU A 185 15.21 16.81 24.64
CA GLU A 185 15.39 18.21 25.05
C GLU A 185 14.10 18.96 25.41
N ALA A 186 12.95 18.27 25.50
CA ALA A 186 11.72 18.86 26.05
C ALA A 186 11.54 18.55 27.54
N ALA A 187 12.63 18.56 28.31
CA ALA A 187 12.65 18.28 29.74
C ALA A 187 12.98 19.53 30.56
N ASP A 188 12.32 20.67 30.32
CA ASP A 188 12.27 21.71 31.35
C ASP A 188 11.11 22.71 31.16
N THR A 189 9.90 22.33 31.58
CA THR A 189 8.91 23.32 32.04
C THR A 189 7.92 22.69 33.02
N GLY A 190 8.04 23.08 34.30
CA GLY A 190 6.89 23.36 35.17
C GLY A 190 6.35 22.24 36.06
N ILE A 191 7.06 21.88 37.13
CA ILE A 191 6.47 21.19 38.28
C ILE A 191 5.73 22.23 39.16
N ARG A 192 4.40 22.07 39.31
CA ARG A 192 3.63 22.70 40.41
C ARG A 192 3.74 21.79 41.65
N PRO A 193 4.06 22.31 42.85
CA PRO A 193 4.24 21.48 44.04
C PRO A 193 2.87 21.14 44.66
N GLY A 194 2.55 19.85 44.84
CA GLY A 194 1.37 19.46 45.61
C GLY A 194 0.90 18.01 45.57
N ALA A 195 1.25 17.20 44.56
CA ALA A 195 0.74 15.83 44.45
C ALA A 195 1.87 14.79 44.65
N ARG A 196 1.81 14.03 45.76
CA ARG A 196 2.62 12.83 45.96
C ARG A 196 2.13 11.74 45.01
N GLY A 197 2.75 11.63 43.83
CA GLY A 197 2.56 10.51 42.91
C GLY A 197 3.92 9.92 42.51
N ARG A 198 4.08 8.59 42.60
CA ARG A 198 5.33 7.91 42.28
C ARG A 198 5.28 7.41 40.83
N ARG A 199 6.23 7.84 40.00
CA ARG A 199 6.31 7.48 38.56
C ARG A 199 7.23 6.28 38.34
N ILE A 200 6.80 5.32 37.52
CA ILE A 200 7.65 4.23 37.02
C ILE A 200 7.55 4.20 35.49
N ARG A 201 8.66 4.52 34.83
CA ARG A 201 8.83 4.60 33.36
C ARG A 201 7.79 5.51 32.69
N HIS A 202 6.92 5.00 31.83
CA HIS A 202 6.02 5.82 30.99
C HIS A 202 4.58 5.88 31.50
N LEU A 203 4.31 5.39 32.72
CA LEU A 203 2.97 5.38 33.31
C LEU A 203 2.90 6.26 34.56
N LEU A 204 1.80 7.00 34.66
CA LEU A 204 1.40 7.75 35.84
C LEU A 204 0.34 6.94 36.59
N VAL A 205 0.66 6.46 37.78
CA VAL A 205 -0.29 5.78 38.67
C VAL A 205 -0.90 6.85 39.57
N LEU A 206 -2.24 6.95 39.56
CA LEU A 206 -3.01 7.79 40.48
C LEU A 206 -3.55 6.87 41.58
N ASP A 207 -3.29 7.21 42.84
CA ASP A 207 -3.85 6.46 43.97
C ASP A 207 -5.37 6.63 44.00
N GLY A 208 -6.09 5.52 43.80
CA GLY A 208 -7.55 5.48 43.79
C GLY A 208 -8.12 5.50 45.21
N GLY A 209 -8.87 6.56 45.54
CA GLY A 209 -9.66 6.65 46.76
C GLY A 209 -11.08 6.15 46.52
N ARG A 210 -11.44 5.03 47.13
CA ARG A 210 -12.82 4.58 47.31
C ARG A 210 -13.25 5.06 48.70
N GLU A 211 -13.93 6.19 48.78
CA GLU A 211 -14.59 6.62 50.02
C GLU A 211 -16.03 6.11 49.98
N GLY A 212 -16.31 5.15 50.85
CA GLY A 212 -17.67 4.72 51.16
C GLY A 212 -18.31 5.70 52.13
N HIS A 213 -19.56 6.03 51.86
CA HIS A 213 -20.58 6.36 52.85
C HIS A 213 -21.94 5.96 52.30
#